data_AF-A0A9D1J8R6-F1
#
_entry.id   AF-A0A9D1J8R6-F1
#
_cell.length_a   1.000
_cell.length_b   1.000
_cell.length_c   1.000
_cell.angle_alpha   90.00
_cell.angle_beta   90.00
_cell.angle_gamma   90.00
#
_symmetry.space_group_name_H-M   'P 1'
#
loop_
_entity.id
_entity.type
_entity.pdbx_description
1 polymer ?
#
loop_
_entity_poly.entity_id
_entity_poly.type
_entity_poly.pdbx_seq_one_letter_code
_entity_poly.pdbx_strand_id
1 'polypeptide(L)'
;MSELKEYMEDAHMSGTDMAKTLGCSRVTISNLLNGAHEPSTALLIKMAECFNCSTDYLLGLTDYPESKSDGKTRHFSEQLRSCLKMSGKTEYRLQKDLNISRSLTYRWLSGKAIPTVDSLIALAKYFGCTVDYLLGREN
;
A
#
# COMPACT_ATOMS: atom_id res chain seq x y z
N MET A 1 0.28 -13.92 1.17
CA MET A 1 -0.21 -13.79 -0.23
C MET A 1 -1.03 -15.02 -0.66
N SER A 2 -1.88 -15.52 0.23
CA SER A 2 -2.95 -16.49 -0.08
C SER A 2 -3.94 -15.89 -1.07
N GLU A 3 -4.32 -14.64 -0.85
CA GLU A 3 -5.35 -13.92 -1.62
C GLU A 3 -5.03 -13.79 -3.11
N LEU A 4 -3.76 -13.49 -3.45
CA LEU A 4 -3.33 -13.38 -4.85
C LEU A 4 -3.47 -14.71 -5.59
N LYS A 5 -3.24 -15.82 -4.89
CA LYS A 5 -3.35 -17.16 -5.47
C LYS A 5 -4.80 -17.54 -5.68
N GLU A 6 -5.65 -17.31 -4.68
CA GLU A 6 -7.08 -17.58 -4.73
C GLU A 6 -7.76 -16.80 -5.88
N TYR A 7 -7.47 -15.50 -6.00
CA TYR A 7 -7.98 -14.70 -7.12
C TYR A 7 -7.56 -15.24 -8.49
N MET A 8 -6.32 -15.72 -8.63
CA MET A 8 -5.85 -16.30 -9.89
C MET A 8 -6.57 -17.60 -10.24
N GLU A 9 -6.92 -18.41 -9.23
CA GLU A 9 -7.67 -19.65 -9.41
C GLU A 9 -9.12 -19.36 -9.83
N ASP A 10 -9.78 -18.39 -9.16
CA ASP A 10 -11.15 -17.97 -9.46
C ASP A 10 -11.29 -17.33 -10.85
N ALA A 11 -10.31 -16.51 -11.24
CA ALA A 11 -10.30 -15.86 -12.55
C ALA A 11 -9.80 -16.79 -13.69
N HIS A 12 -9.44 -18.04 -13.39
CA HIS A 12 -8.78 -18.97 -14.32
C HIS A 12 -7.56 -18.36 -15.05
N MET A 13 -6.80 -17.52 -14.35
CA MET A 13 -5.67 -16.78 -14.93
C MET A 13 -4.34 -17.45 -14.62
N SER A 14 -3.46 -17.55 -15.63
CA SER A 14 -2.08 -17.99 -15.39
C SER A 14 -1.25 -16.88 -14.73
N GLY A 15 -0.14 -17.24 -14.07
CA GLY A 15 0.79 -16.24 -13.52
C GLY A 15 1.38 -15.31 -14.58
N THR A 16 1.40 -15.75 -15.85
CA THR A 16 1.74 -14.92 -17.01
C THR A 16 0.67 -13.90 -17.36
N ASP A 17 -0.61 -14.26 -17.25
CA ASP A 17 -1.72 -13.35 -17.53
C ASP A 17 -1.85 -12.32 -16.42
N MET A 18 -1.71 -12.75 -15.16
CA MET A 18 -1.67 -11.85 -14.01
C MET A 18 -0.52 -10.84 -14.12
N ALA A 19 0.66 -11.29 -14.54
CA ALA A 19 1.81 -10.41 -14.76
C ALA A 19 1.52 -9.34 -15.81
N LYS A 20 0.83 -9.70 -16.90
CA LYS A 20 0.41 -8.75 -17.94
C LYS A 20 -0.62 -7.75 -17.41
N THR A 21 -1.63 -8.23 -16.68
CA THR A 21 -2.68 -7.37 -16.10
C THR A 21 -2.10 -6.35 -15.13
N LEU A 22 -1.19 -6.77 -14.25
CA LEU A 22 -0.54 -5.88 -13.28
C LEU A 22 0.62 -5.06 -13.89
N GLY A 23 1.02 -5.37 -15.12
CA GLY A 23 2.14 -4.73 -15.81
C GLY A 23 3.49 -4.98 -15.12
N CYS A 24 3.73 -6.20 -14.66
CA CYS A 24 4.98 -6.63 -14.02
C CYS A 24 5.51 -7.92 -14.65
N SER A 25 6.66 -8.41 -14.19
CA SER A 25 7.26 -9.65 -14.73
C SER A 25 6.62 -10.90 -14.10
N ARG A 26 6.61 -12.02 -14.84
CA ARG A 26 6.18 -13.32 -14.30
C ARG A 26 6.99 -13.72 -13.06
N VAL A 27 8.27 -13.35 -13.01
CA VAL A 27 9.15 -13.60 -11.86
C VAL A 27 8.67 -12.81 -10.65
N THR A 28 8.23 -11.56 -10.84
CA THR A 28 7.63 -10.73 -9.78
C THR A 28 6.40 -11.44 -9.18
N ILE A 29 5.48 -11.91 -10.03
CA ILE A 29 4.29 -12.68 -9.56
C ILE A 29 4.70 -13.95 -8.83
N SER A 30 5.69 -14.70 -9.35
CA SER A 30 6.15 -15.94 -8.72
C SER A 30 6.78 -15.68 -7.34
N ASN A 31 7.61 -14.64 -7.23
CA ASN A 31 8.22 -14.25 -5.95
C ASN A 31 7.17 -13.75 -4.95
N LEU A 32 6.14 -13.06 -5.43
CA LEU A 32 5.00 -12.64 -4.62
C LEU A 32 4.24 -13.86 -4.08
N LEU A 33 3.79 -14.77 -4.95
CA LEU A 33 3.04 -15.96 -4.54
C LEU A 33 3.80 -16.83 -3.53
N ASN A 34 5.12 -16.91 -3.67
CA ASN A 34 5.98 -17.66 -2.76
C ASN A 34 6.32 -16.90 -1.45
N GLY A 35 5.83 -15.67 -1.28
CA GLY A 35 6.15 -14.84 -0.10
C GLY A 35 7.61 -14.37 -0.04
N ALA A 36 8.35 -14.50 -1.12
CA ALA A 36 9.78 -14.18 -1.17
C ALA A 36 10.04 -12.66 -1.15
N HIS A 37 9.08 -11.86 -1.62
CA HIS A 37 9.18 -10.40 -1.67
C HIS A 37 7.82 -9.74 -1.50
N GLU A 38 7.80 -8.58 -0.83
CA GLU A 38 6.64 -7.69 -0.83
C GLU A 38 6.47 -6.97 -2.18
N PRO A 39 5.23 -6.65 -2.59
CA PRO A 39 5.00 -5.84 -3.78
C PRO A 39 5.52 -4.42 -3.57
N SER A 40 5.93 -3.76 -4.65
CA SER A 40 6.11 -2.31 -4.59
C SER A 40 4.78 -1.63 -4.32
N THR A 41 4.78 -0.45 -3.69
CA THR A 41 3.54 0.29 -3.43
C THR A 41 2.72 0.56 -4.68
N ALA A 42 3.39 0.83 -5.81
CA ALA A 42 2.72 0.98 -7.10
C ALA A 42 2.03 -0.32 -7.56
N LEU A 43 2.66 -1.46 -7.32
CA LEU A 43 2.06 -2.76 -7.63
C LEU A 43 0.91 -3.09 -6.67
N LEU A 44 1.06 -2.78 -5.39
CA LEU A 44 0.01 -2.96 -4.38
C LEU A 44 -1.26 -2.17 -4.74
N ILE A 45 -1.11 -0.90 -5.16
CA ILE A 45 -2.24 -0.08 -5.61
C ILE A 45 -2.93 -0.72 -6.81
N LYS A 46 -2.15 -1.17 -7.82
CA LYS A 46 -2.71 -1.84 -9.00
C LYS A 46 -3.42 -3.15 -8.65
N MET A 47 -2.87 -3.92 -7.71
CA MET A 47 -3.52 -5.14 -7.22
C MET A 47 -4.86 -4.82 -6.57
N ALA A 48 -4.90 -3.82 -5.68
CA ALA A 48 -6.13 -3.37 -5.03
C ALA A 48 -7.19 -2.88 -6.03
N GLU A 49 -6.78 -2.18 -7.09
CA GLU A 49 -7.67 -1.77 -8.18
C GLU A 49 -8.15 -2.95 -9.02
N CYS A 50 -7.24 -3.86 -9.39
CA CYS A 50 -7.55 -5.03 -10.21
C CYS A 50 -8.51 -5.99 -9.50
N PHE A 51 -8.33 -6.18 -8.20
CA PHE A 51 -9.11 -7.10 -7.39
C PHE A 51 -10.31 -6.43 -6.71
N ASN A 52 -10.49 -5.11 -6.92
CA ASN A 52 -11.50 -4.30 -6.27
C ASN A 52 -11.60 -4.53 -4.75
N CYS A 53 -10.44 -4.54 -4.08
CA CYS A 53 -10.34 -4.78 -2.65
C CYS A 53 -9.43 -3.74 -1.97
N SER A 54 -9.42 -3.75 -0.64
CA SER A 54 -8.53 -2.88 0.14
C SER A 54 -7.07 -3.30 0.05
N THR A 55 -6.16 -2.33 0.14
CA THR A 55 -4.74 -2.65 0.30
C THR A 55 -4.47 -3.34 1.63
N ASP A 56 -5.23 -3.02 2.67
CA ASP A 56 -5.15 -3.69 3.97
C ASP A 56 -5.47 -5.19 3.85
N TYR A 57 -6.47 -5.56 3.04
CA TYR A 57 -6.82 -6.97 2.80
C TYR A 57 -5.70 -7.72 2.10
N LEU A 58 -5.11 -7.13 1.05
CA LEU A 58 -3.99 -7.73 0.32
C LEU A 58 -2.74 -7.92 1.18
N LEU A 59 -2.55 -7.05 2.17
CA LEU A 59 -1.46 -7.12 3.14
C LEU A 59 -1.79 -8.04 4.33
N GLY A 60 -3.00 -8.59 4.41
CA GLY A 60 -3.44 -9.43 5.53
C GLY A 60 -3.60 -8.66 6.84
N LEU A 61 -3.84 -7.35 6.77
CA LEU A 61 -4.13 -6.49 7.93
C LEU A 61 -5.61 -6.55 8.36
N THR A 62 -6.48 -7.06 7.47
CA THR A 62 -7.92 -7.23 7.69
C THR A 62 -8.40 -8.47 6.93
N ASP A 63 -9.41 -9.15 7.46
CA ASP A 63 -10.11 -10.26 6.79
C ASP A 63 -11.22 -9.76 5.85
N TYR A 64 -11.51 -8.44 5.88
CA TYR A 64 -12.59 -7.85 5.10
C TYR A 64 -12.05 -7.25 3.78
N PRO A 65 -12.49 -7.75 2.61
CA PRO A 65 -12.00 -7.29 1.32
C PRO A 65 -12.55 -5.92 0.90
N GLU A 66 -13.35 -5.24 1.73
CA GLU A 66 -14.09 -4.03 1.34
C GLU A 66 -13.18 -2.96 0.72
N SER A 67 -13.46 -2.63 -0.55
CA SER A 67 -12.88 -1.49 -1.24
C SER A 67 -13.62 -0.22 -0.82
N LYS A 68 -12.92 0.68 -0.11
CA LYS A 68 -13.43 2.03 0.18
C LYS A 68 -13.03 3.07 -0.87
N SER A 69 -12.75 2.64 -2.11
CA SER A 69 -12.33 3.54 -3.17
C SER A 69 -13.52 4.33 -3.71
N ASP A 70 -13.58 5.62 -3.40
CA ASP A 70 -14.55 6.58 -3.96
C ASP A 70 -14.10 7.17 -5.32
N GLY A 71 -13.04 6.62 -5.91
CA GLY A 71 -12.46 7.08 -7.18
C GLY A 71 -11.70 8.40 -7.09
N LYS A 72 -11.48 8.95 -5.88
CA LYS A 72 -10.67 10.16 -5.66
C LYS A 72 -9.34 9.82 -5.00
N THR A 73 -8.34 9.50 -5.82
CA THR A 73 -6.99 9.27 -5.30
C THR A 73 -6.36 10.59 -4.85
N ARG A 74 -6.32 10.84 -3.53
CA ARG A 74 -5.50 11.93 -2.97
C ARG A 74 -4.02 11.52 -3.02
N HIS A 75 -3.12 12.50 -3.14
CA HIS A 75 -1.69 12.17 -3.11
C HIS A 75 -1.28 11.73 -1.69
N PHE A 76 -0.48 10.66 -1.60
CA PHE A 76 0.07 10.18 -0.32
C PHE A 76 0.72 11.30 0.52
N SER A 77 1.43 12.22 -0.12
CA SER A 77 2.05 13.37 0.54
C SER A 77 1.04 14.27 1.26
N GLU A 78 -0.15 14.46 0.67
CA GLU A 78 -1.25 15.23 1.26
C GLU A 78 -1.89 14.49 2.43
N GLN A 79 -2.06 13.17 2.30
CA GLN A 79 -2.60 12.35 3.38
C GLN A 79 -1.64 12.26 4.56
N LEU A 80 -0.34 12.13 4.32
CA LEU A 80 0.67 12.14 5.38
C LEU A 80 0.67 13.48 6.14
N ARG A 81 0.53 14.61 5.42
CA ARG A 81 0.40 15.94 6.04
C ARG A 81 -0.87 16.05 6.88
N SER A 82 -1.97 15.52 6.36
CA SER A 82 -3.26 15.50 7.07
C SER A 82 -3.18 14.66 8.34
N CYS A 83 -2.54 13.49 8.28
CA CYS A 83 -2.28 12.64 9.45
C CYS A 83 -1.44 13.35 10.52
N LEU A 84 -0.37 14.04 10.13
CA LEU A 84 0.45 14.82 11.06
C LEU A 84 -0.37 15.93 11.74
N LYS A 85 -1.19 16.65 10.97
CA LYS A 85 -2.04 17.73 11.48
C LYS A 85 -3.13 17.22 12.42
N MET A 86 -3.86 16.17 12.04
CA MET A 86 -4.97 15.61 12.81
C MET A 86 -4.50 14.93 14.10
N SER A 87 -3.35 14.26 14.06
CA SER A 87 -2.77 13.59 15.24
C SER A 87 -2.02 14.55 16.18
N GLY A 88 -1.79 15.80 15.76
CA GLY A 88 -0.96 16.77 16.50
C GLY A 88 0.52 16.35 16.61
N LYS A 89 0.98 15.42 15.77
CA LYS A 89 2.34 14.90 15.79
C LYS A 89 3.23 15.70 14.84
N THR A 90 4.46 15.97 15.28
CA THR A 90 5.44 16.68 14.46
C THR A 90 6.22 15.71 13.56
N GLU A 91 6.77 16.23 12.45
CA GLU A 91 7.69 15.47 11.59
C GLU A 91 8.88 14.92 12.38
N TYR A 92 9.35 15.67 13.40
CA TYR A 92 10.42 15.23 14.28
C TYR A 92 10.02 14.00 15.11
N ARG A 93 8.82 13.99 15.69
CA ARG A 93 8.31 12.81 16.42
C ARG A 93 8.18 11.62 15.49
N LEU A 94 7.63 11.81 14.29
CA LEU A 94 7.56 10.76 13.27
C LEU A 94 8.95 10.16 12.96
N GLN A 95 9.95 11.01 12.72
CA GLN A 95 11.32 10.59 12.44
C GLN A 95 11.92 9.78 13.60
N LYS A 96 11.67 10.20 14.84
CA LYS A 96 12.19 9.55 16.04
C LYS A 96 11.49 8.23 16.32
N ASP A 97 10.16 8.22 16.30
CA ASP A 97 9.35 7.08 16.74
C ASP A 97 9.40 5.94 15.72
N LEU A 98 9.49 6.26 14.42
CA LEU A 98 9.62 5.26 13.35
C LEU A 98 11.06 5.02 12.89
N ASN A 99 12.04 5.70 13.49
CA ASN A 99 13.46 5.66 13.08
C ASN A 99 13.68 5.96 11.59
N ILE A 100 13.01 7.01 11.09
CA ILE A 100 13.03 7.42 9.68
C ILE A 100 13.90 8.66 9.52
N SER A 101 14.76 8.67 8.50
CA SER A 101 15.62 9.83 8.25
C SER A 101 14.81 11.08 7.86
N ARG A 102 15.32 12.26 8.23
CA ARG A 102 14.75 13.55 7.82
C ARG A 102 14.65 13.65 6.29
N SER A 103 15.67 13.20 5.57
CA SER A 103 15.71 13.23 4.10
C SER A 103 14.59 12.38 3.48
N LEU A 104 14.35 11.18 3.99
CA LEU A 104 13.27 10.32 3.52
C LEU A 104 11.89 10.92 3.84
N THR A 105 11.71 11.43 5.05
CA THR A 105 10.49 12.13 5.49
C THR A 105 10.18 13.32 4.59
N TYR A 106 11.18 14.14 4.26
CA TYR A 106 11.03 15.27 3.34
C TYR A 106 10.61 14.81 1.94
N ARG A 107 11.22 13.74 1.40
CA ARG A 107 10.86 13.20 0.07
C ARG A 107 9.41 12.73 0.03
N TRP A 108 8.94 12.10 1.10
CA TRP A 108 7.54 11.68 1.26
C TRP A 108 6.59 12.87 1.29
N LEU A 109 6.84 13.84 2.17
CA LEU A 109 5.97 15.01 2.32
C LEU A 109 5.96 15.92 1.08
N SER A 110 7.04 15.92 0.30
CA SER A 110 7.14 16.68 -0.96
C SER A 110 6.63 15.90 -2.18
N GLY A 111 6.17 14.66 -2.02
CA GLY A 111 5.69 13.82 -3.12
C GLY A 111 6.80 13.33 -4.07
N LYS A 112 8.08 13.49 -3.70
CA LYS A 112 9.25 13.06 -4.48
C LYS A 112 9.57 11.57 -4.35
N ALA A 113 8.89 10.88 -3.44
CA ALA A 113 9.00 9.43 -3.25
C ALA A 113 7.72 8.89 -2.63
N ILE A 114 7.40 7.64 -2.97
CA ILE A 114 6.39 6.85 -2.29
C ILE A 114 7.08 5.94 -1.26
N PRO A 115 6.53 5.76 -0.05
CA PRO A 115 7.03 4.81 0.94
C PRO A 115 6.94 3.37 0.44
N THR A 116 7.73 2.47 1.01
CA THR A 116 7.59 1.02 0.85
C THR A 116 6.36 0.50 1.59
N VAL A 117 5.96 -0.74 1.33
CA VAL A 117 4.86 -1.42 2.04
C VAL A 117 5.13 -1.48 3.55
N ASP A 118 6.30 -1.96 3.97
CA ASP A 118 6.73 -1.90 5.38
C ASP A 118 6.55 -0.50 6.02
N SER A 119 6.95 0.55 5.31
CA SER A 119 6.83 1.92 5.79
C SER A 119 5.38 2.36 5.89
N LEU A 120 4.52 1.97 4.94
CA LEU A 120 3.09 2.24 4.98
C LEU A 120 2.42 1.54 6.17
N ILE A 121 2.76 0.27 6.42
CA ILE A 121 2.25 -0.48 7.58
C ILE A 121 2.68 0.19 8.88
N ALA A 122 3.94 0.63 8.98
CA ALA A 122 4.45 1.33 10.15
C ALA A 122 3.72 2.67 10.37
N LEU A 123 3.50 3.44 9.30
CA LEU A 123 2.77 4.70 9.34
C LEU A 123 1.30 4.49 9.73
N ALA A 124 0.64 3.51 9.14
CA ALA A 124 -0.76 3.14 9.42
C ALA A 124 -0.93 2.83 10.91
N LYS A 125 -0.07 1.98 11.47
CA LYS A 125 -0.04 1.65 12.90
C LYS A 125 0.26 2.87 13.78
N TYR A 126 1.19 3.73 13.36
CA TYR A 126 1.59 4.91 14.13
C TYR A 126 0.50 5.99 14.21
N PHE A 127 -0.28 6.16 13.13
CA PHE A 127 -1.38 7.11 13.07
C PHE A 127 -2.73 6.51 13.46
N GLY A 128 -2.84 5.19 13.54
CA GLY A 128 -4.09 4.49 13.85
C GLY A 128 -5.09 4.53 12.68
N CYS A 129 -4.60 4.46 11.45
CA CYS A 129 -5.41 4.47 10.23
C CYS A 129 -5.06 3.27 9.34
N THR A 130 -5.83 3.08 8.26
CA THR A 130 -5.60 2.05 7.24
C THR A 130 -4.51 2.47 6.27
N VAL A 131 -3.91 1.50 5.55
CA VAL A 131 -2.98 1.80 4.45
C VAL A 131 -3.74 2.45 3.29
N ASP A 132 -4.99 2.06 3.05
CA ASP A 132 -5.83 2.72 2.04
C ASP A 132 -6.05 4.21 2.34
N TYR A 133 -6.30 4.58 3.59
CA TYR A 133 -6.44 5.99 3.97
C TYR A 133 -5.16 6.78 3.67
N LEU A 134 -3.99 6.24 4.01
CA LEU A 134 -2.70 6.86 3.71
C LEU A 134 -2.46 7.00 2.21
N LEU A 135 -2.90 6.01 1.42
CA LEU A 135 -2.79 6.03 -0.03
C LEU A 135 -3.90 6.86 -0.70
N GLY A 136 -4.81 7.46 0.07
CA GLY A 136 -5.90 8.27 -0.45
C GLY A 136 -6.96 7.44 -1.17
N ARG A 137 -7.15 6.19 -0.77
CA ARG A 137 -8.11 5.22 -1.31
C ARG A 137 -9.31 4.97 -0.40
N GLU A 138 -9.39 5.69 0.72
CA GLU A 138 -10.53 5.67 1.66
C GLU A 138 -10.97 7.13 1.90
N ASN A 139 -12.29 7.35 1.96
CA ASN A 139 -12.92 8.66 2.07
C ASN A 139 -13.31 9.01 3.51
#